data_AF-A0A7T4UR98-F1
#
_entry.id   AF-A0A7T4UR98-F1
#
_cell.length_a   1.000
_cell.length_b   1.000
_cell.length_c   1.000
_cell.angle_alpha   90.00
_cell.angle_beta   90.00
_cell.angle_gamma   90.00
#
_symmetry.space_group_name_H-M   'P 1'
#
loop_
_entity.id
_entity.type
_entity.pdbx_description
1 polymer ?
#
loop_
_entity_poly.entity_id
_entity_poly.type
_entity_poly.pdbx_seq_one_letter_code
_entity_poly.pdbx_strand_id
1 'polypeptide(L)'
;MLVTVSTYSFPYEAHIAKAKLDAEGIPAFVADEHTINMQWLFSNAMGGVKLQVPQTFVERALEVLSEDDEAALLQQQGGDFPVCPQCGSAETEYYRIGKRWAFLVFLGIDFPLFPTKDGIRCKACGAISET
;
A
#
# COMPACT_ATOMS: atom_id res chain seq x y z
N MET A 1 -16.84 22.72 -13.49
CA MET A 1 -17.07 21.26 -13.60
C MET A 1 -15.96 20.56 -12.83
N LEU A 2 -16.30 19.51 -12.08
CA LEU A 2 -15.30 18.67 -11.39
C LEU A 2 -14.91 17.50 -12.30
N VAL A 3 -13.63 17.16 -12.32
CA VAL A 3 -13.06 16.08 -13.13
C VAL A 3 -12.24 15.17 -12.20
N THR A 4 -12.43 13.86 -12.34
CA THR A 4 -11.62 12.86 -11.60
C THR A 4 -10.20 12.82 -12.16
N VAL A 5 -9.21 13.02 -11.29
CA VAL A 5 -7.78 12.99 -11.64
C VAL A 5 -7.09 11.72 -11.18
N SER A 6 -7.57 11.11 -10.09
CA SER A 6 -7.07 9.84 -9.59
C SER A 6 -8.15 9.07 -8.85
N THR A 7 -7.93 7.77 -8.61
CA THR A 7 -8.88 6.93 -7.90
C THR A 7 -8.14 5.94 -7.01
N TYR A 8 -8.68 5.73 -5.80
CA TYR A 8 -8.02 5.01 -4.73
C TYR A 8 -8.89 3.87 -4.21
N SER A 9 -8.28 2.84 -3.64
CA SER A 9 -9.04 1.73 -3.08
C SER A 9 -9.67 2.10 -1.73
N PHE A 10 -8.99 2.96 -0.97
CA PHE A 10 -9.41 3.35 0.38
C PHE A 10 -9.56 4.87 0.54
N PRO A 11 -10.50 5.34 1.40
CA PRO A 11 -10.69 6.76 1.64
C PRO A 11 -9.44 7.50 2.15
N TYR A 12 -8.65 6.86 3.01
CA TYR A 12 -7.47 7.51 3.59
C TYR A 12 -6.42 7.87 2.52
N GLU A 13 -6.25 7.02 1.50
CA GLU A 13 -5.32 7.26 0.39
C GLU A 13 -5.75 8.49 -0.41
N ALA A 14 -7.06 8.60 -0.69
CA ALA A 14 -7.62 9.77 -1.36
C ALA A 14 -7.44 11.04 -0.53
N HIS A 15 -7.56 10.97 0.80
CA HIS A 15 -7.33 12.12 1.68
C HIS A 15 -5.85 12.53 1.75
N ILE A 16 -4.91 11.60 1.69
CA ILE A 16 -3.46 11.92 1.61
C ILE A 16 -3.17 12.68 0.31
N ALA A 17 -3.68 12.18 -0.82
CA ALA A 17 -3.53 12.84 -2.11
C ALA A 17 -4.23 14.22 -2.15
N LYS A 18 -5.41 14.33 -1.54
CA LYS A 18 -6.09 15.61 -1.35
C LYS A 18 -5.23 16.59 -0.54
N ALA A 19 -4.62 16.15 0.55
CA ALA A 19 -3.76 17.00 1.37
C ALA A 19 -2.54 17.51 0.58
N LYS A 20 -1.96 16.68 -0.29
CA LYS A 20 -0.88 17.09 -1.21
C LYS A 20 -1.35 18.20 -2.16
N LEU A 21 -2.53 18.06 -2.75
CA LEU A 21 -3.12 19.09 -3.62
C LEU A 21 -3.49 20.38 -2.86
N ASP A 22 -4.07 20.25 -1.66
CA ASP A 22 -4.44 21.39 -0.82
C ASP A 22 -3.20 22.21 -0.40
N ALA A 23 -2.06 21.56 -0.16
CA ALA A 23 -0.78 22.22 0.15
C ALA A 23 -0.27 23.10 -1.01
N GLU A 24 -0.55 22.69 -2.25
CA GLU A 24 -0.23 23.42 -3.48
C GLU A 24 -1.32 24.45 -3.87
N GLY A 25 -2.32 24.65 -3.00
CA GLY A 25 -3.44 25.56 -3.21
C GLY A 25 -4.41 25.09 -4.29
N ILE A 26 -4.43 23.79 -4.61
CA ILE A 26 -5.32 23.19 -5.61
C ILE A 26 -6.57 22.65 -4.89
N PRO A 27 -7.76 23.21 -5.14
CA PRO A 27 -8.98 22.73 -4.48
C PRO A 27 -9.35 21.33 -4.97
N ALA A 28 -9.39 20.36 -4.05
CA ALA A 28 -9.72 18.97 -4.34
C ALA A 28 -10.91 18.43 -3.52
N PHE A 29 -11.70 17.56 -4.13
CA PHE A 29 -12.88 16.92 -3.55
C PHE A 29 -12.76 15.40 -3.64
N VAL A 30 -13.14 14.72 -2.57
CA VAL A 30 -13.20 13.25 -2.54
C VAL A 30 -14.65 12.82 -2.74
N ALA A 31 -14.91 12.01 -3.76
CA ALA A 31 -16.22 11.46 -4.06
C ALA A 31 -16.27 9.96 -3.73
N ASP A 32 -17.48 9.45 -3.47
CA ASP A 32 -17.78 8.03 -3.18
C ASP A 32 -17.19 7.49 -1.85
N GLU A 33 -16.60 8.35 -1.01
CA GLU A 33 -15.87 7.95 0.20
C GLU A 33 -16.78 7.31 1.28
N HIS A 34 -17.98 7.85 1.51
CA HIS A 34 -18.87 7.37 2.57
C HIS A 34 -19.45 5.99 2.25
N THR A 35 -19.79 5.74 0.98
CA THR A 35 -20.32 4.44 0.54
C THR A 35 -19.24 3.36 0.60
N ILE A 36 -18.01 3.67 0.17
CA ILE A 36 -16.89 2.72 0.22
C ILE A 36 -16.43 2.48 1.66
N ASN A 37 -16.49 3.50 2.53
CA ASN A 37 -16.19 3.33 3.95
C ASN A 37 -17.15 2.35 4.65
N MET A 38 -18.45 2.44 4.36
CA MET A 38 -19.47 1.56 4.94
C MET A 38 -19.43 0.13 4.34
N GLN A 39 -19.18 0.02 3.04
CA GLN A 39 -19.04 -1.27 2.34
C GLN A 39 -17.78 -1.29 1.47
N TRP A 40 -16.67 -1.72 2.07
CA TRP A 40 -15.37 -1.83 1.38
C TRP A 40 -15.42 -2.70 0.12
N LEU A 41 -16.27 -3.73 0.09
CA LEU A 41 -16.48 -4.63 -1.04
C LEU A 41 -16.95 -3.91 -2.31
N PHE A 42 -17.58 -2.74 -2.18
CA PHE A 42 -18.05 -1.95 -3.33
C PHE A 42 -16.97 -1.10 -3.99
N SER A 43 -15.78 -0.98 -3.40
CA SER A 43 -14.67 -0.21 -4.00
C SER A 43 -14.37 -0.69 -5.43
N ASN A 44 -14.28 -2.01 -5.64
CA ASN A 44 -14.04 -2.59 -6.97
C ASN A 44 -15.17 -2.35 -7.97
N ALA A 45 -16.43 -2.32 -7.52
CA ALA A 45 -17.59 -2.13 -8.38
C ALA A 45 -17.83 -0.65 -8.76
N MET A 46 -17.48 0.27 -7.85
CA MET A 46 -17.68 1.72 -8.00
C MET A 46 -16.49 2.41 -8.70
N GLY A 47 -15.42 1.66 -8.93
CA GLY A 47 -14.16 2.15 -9.48
C GLY A 47 -13.21 2.73 -8.43
N GLY A 48 -13.56 2.68 -7.14
CA GLY A 48 -12.79 3.22 -6.02
C GLY A 48 -13.24 4.62 -5.58
N VAL A 49 -12.56 5.17 -4.59
CA VAL A 49 -12.75 6.52 -4.05
C VAL A 49 -12.11 7.53 -5.01
N LYS A 50 -12.91 8.44 -5.58
CA LYS A 50 -12.46 9.33 -6.66
C LYS A 50 -11.97 10.65 -6.10
N LEU A 51 -10.78 11.08 -6.50
CA LEU A 51 -10.28 12.43 -6.23
C LEU A 51 -10.57 13.32 -7.42
N GLN A 52 -11.28 14.42 -7.18
CA GLN A 52 -11.76 15.33 -8.22
C GLN A 52 -11.27 16.76 -7.99
N VAL A 53 -10.94 17.45 -9.07
CA VAL A 53 -10.54 18.87 -9.05
C VAL A 53 -11.36 19.66 -10.08
N PRO A 54 -11.49 21.00 -9.94
CA PRO A 54 -12.05 21.81 -11.00
C PRO A 54 -11.23 21.67 -12.28
N GLN A 55 -11.91 21.66 -13.43
CA GLN A 55 -11.28 21.45 -14.74
C GLN A 55 -10.06 22.35 -15.01
N THR A 56 -10.05 23.58 -14.48
CA THR A 56 -8.94 24.54 -14.61
C THR A 56 -7.65 24.12 -13.91
N PHE A 57 -7.71 23.15 -13.00
CA PHE A 57 -6.57 22.67 -12.21
C PHE A 57 -6.13 21.25 -12.57
N VAL A 58 -6.75 20.61 -13.57
CA VAL A 58 -6.49 19.20 -13.91
C VAL A 58 -5.01 18.97 -14.23
N GLU A 59 -4.41 19.79 -15.09
CA GLU A 59 -3.01 19.63 -15.49
C GLU A 59 -2.06 19.79 -14.30
N ARG A 60 -2.25 20.87 -13.50
CA ARG A 60 -1.46 21.12 -12.29
C ARG A 60 -1.61 20.00 -11.25
N ALA A 61 -2.83 19.47 -11.08
CA ALA A 61 -3.09 18.40 -10.14
C ALA A 61 -2.38 17.10 -10.53
N LEU A 62 -2.37 16.77 -11.84
CA LEU A 62 -1.66 15.60 -12.34
C LEU A 62 -0.14 15.73 -12.16
N GLU A 63 0.41 16.92 -12.39
CA GLU A 63 1.83 17.20 -12.18
C GLU A 63 2.24 16.96 -10.72
N VAL A 64 1.52 17.57 -9.77
CA VAL A 64 1.78 17.41 -8.33
C VAL A 64 1.61 15.96 -7.87
N LEU A 65 0.61 15.24 -8.39
CA LEU A 65 0.38 13.83 -8.02
C LEU A 65 1.42 12.87 -8.63
N SER A 66 2.11 13.29 -9.70
CA SER A 66 3.15 12.50 -10.36
C SER A 66 4.55 12.63 -9.74
N GLU A 67 4.73 13.56 -8.80
CA GLU A 67 5.98 13.67 -8.05
C GLU A 67 6.12 12.46 -7.10
N ASP A 68 6.92 11.49 -7.52
CA ASP A 68 7.25 10.27 -6.78
C ASP A 68 8.14 10.60 -5.56
N ASP A 69 7.52 10.66 -4.39
CA ASP A 69 8.20 10.86 -3.10
C ASP A 69 8.90 9.58 -2.58
N GLU A 70 8.76 8.44 -3.27
CA GLU A 70 9.31 7.14 -2.84
C GLU A 70 10.83 7.21 -2.60
N ALA A 71 11.58 7.87 -3.48
CA ALA A 71 13.03 7.99 -3.35
C ALA A 71 13.46 8.83 -2.14
N ALA A 72 12.69 9.87 -1.80
CA ALA A 72 12.95 10.71 -0.63
C ALA A 72 12.60 9.99 0.68
N LEU A 73 11.53 9.20 0.69
CA LEU A 73 11.08 8.40 1.83
C LEU A 73 12.07 7.27 2.17
N LEU A 74 12.61 6.59 1.16
CA LEU A 74 13.61 5.52 1.36
C LEU A 74 14.90 6.03 2.01
N GLN A 75 15.31 7.27 1.73
CA GLN A 75 16.49 7.88 2.36
C GLN A 75 16.25 8.28 3.82
N GLN A 76 15.04 8.74 4.16
CA GLN A 76 14.73 9.17 5.54
C GLN A 76 14.52 8.00 6.50
N GLN A 77 14.04 6.85 6.02
CA GLN A 77 13.74 5.72 6.90
C GLN A 77 14.95 4.86 7.30
N GLY A 78 16.16 5.14 6.79
CA GLY A 78 17.39 4.47 7.22
C GLY A 78 17.19 2.96 7.36
N GLY A 79 16.57 2.34 6.36
CA GLY A 79 16.17 0.95 6.44
C GLY A 79 17.41 0.08 6.65
N ASP A 80 17.54 -0.50 7.84
CA ASP A 80 18.45 -1.62 8.08
C ASP A 80 17.90 -2.80 7.27
N PHE A 81 18.26 -2.83 5.98
CA PHE A 81 17.95 -3.97 5.13
C PHE A 81 18.70 -5.16 5.70
N PRO A 82 18.01 -6.23 6.13
CA PRO A 82 18.67 -7.33 6.81
C PRO A 82 19.64 -8.01 5.84
N VAL A 83 20.92 -7.82 6.12
CA VAL A 83 22.00 -8.46 5.36
C VAL A 83 22.00 -9.94 5.72
N CYS A 84 22.13 -10.81 4.72
CA CYS A 84 22.19 -12.25 4.97
C CYS A 84 23.42 -12.59 5.85
N PRO A 85 23.26 -13.20 7.03
CA PRO A 85 24.38 -13.54 7.91
C PRO A 85 25.30 -14.62 7.33
N GLN A 86 24.86 -15.35 6.30
CA GLN A 86 25.61 -16.45 5.69
C GLN A 86 26.45 -16.01 4.47
N CYS A 87 26.00 -15.02 3.69
CA CYS A 87 26.71 -14.61 2.47
C CYS A 87 26.94 -13.10 2.35
N GLY A 88 26.43 -12.30 3.28
CA GLY A 88 26.61 -10.85 3.27
C GLY A 88 25.81 -10.11 2.19
N SER A 89 24.93 -10.78 1.43
CA SER A 89 24.13 -10.11 0.41
C SER A 89 22.99 -9.29 1.03
N ALA A 90 22.75 -8.10 0.48
CA ALA A 90 21.57 -7.28 0.79
C ALA A 90 20.29 -7.74 0.07
N GLU A 91 20.38 -8.75 -0.80
CA GLU A 91 19.26 -9.25 -1.59
C GLU A 91 18.48 -10.33 -0.83
N THR A 92 17.77 -9.89 0.21
CA THR A 92 16.94 -10.72 1.09
C THR A 92 15.46 -10.42 0.89
N GLU A 93 14.62 -11.45 0.98
CA GLU A 93 13.16 -11.33 0.90
C GLU A 93 12.50 -11.89 2.15
N TYR A 94 11.45 -11.23 2.62
CA TYR A 94 10.58 -11.76 3.68
C TYR A 94 9.82 -12.99 3.19
N TYR A 95 9.86 -14.05 3.98
CA TYR A 95 9.25 -15.33 3.67
C TYR A 95 8.40 -15.84 4.84
N ARG A 96 7.13 -16.17 4.57
CA ARG A 96 6.21 -16.73 5.58
C ARG A 96 6.26 -18.25 5.61
N ILE A 97 6.69 -18.82 6.73
CA ILE A 97 6.76 -20.27 6.95
C ILE A 97 5.39 -20.77 7.44
N GLY A 98 4.90 -21.90 6.91
CA GLY A 98 3.72 -22.58 7.45
C GLY A 98 2.35 -22.20 6.85
N LYS A 99 2.30 -21.38 5.79
CA LYS A 99 1.05 -20.89 5.15
C LYS A 99 0.01 -21.98 4.83
N ARG A 100 0.46 -23.18 4.42
CA ARG A 100 -0.43 -24.29 4.05
C ARG A 100 -1.09 -24.95 5.26
N TRP A 101 -0.38 -25.08 6.38
CA TRP A 101 -0.91 -25.66 7.62
C TRP A 101 -1.91 -24.72 8.29
N ALA A 102 -1.60 -23.42 8.29
CA ALA A 102 -2.52 -22.39 8.79
C ALA A 102 -3.87 -22.40 8.06
N PHE A 103 -3.86 -22.60 6.73
CA PHE A 103 -5.09 -22.74 5.93
C PHE A 103 -5.90 -24.00 6.28
N LEU A 104 -5.24 -25.13 6.51
CA LEU A 104 -5.92 -26.39 6.87
C LEU A 104 -6.53 -26.36 8.27
N VAL A 105 -5.85 -25.74 9.24
CA VAL A 105 -6.38 -25.55 10.61
C VAL A 105 -7.61 -24.65 10.60
N PHE A 106 -7.56 -23.55 9.83
CA PHE A 106 -8.69 -22.64 9.66
C PHE A 106 -9.93 -23.36 9.10
N LEU A 107 -9.77 -24.23 8.09
CA LEU A 107 -10.89 -24.95 7.47
C LEU A 107 -11.50 -26.04 8.38
N GLY A 108 -10.72 -26.60 9.30
CA GLY A 108 -11.14 -27.75 10.11
C GLY A 108 -11.62 -27.41 11.52
N ILE A 109 -11.07 -26.36 12.14
CA ILE A 109 -11.33 -26.00 13.55
C ILE A 109 -12.14 -24.70 13.67
N ASP A 110 -12.40 -24.00 12.56
CA ASP A 110 -13.13 -22.71 12.48
C ASP A 110 -12.55 -21.63 13.41
N PHE A 111 -11.29 -21.80 13.82
CA PHE A 111 -10.63 -20.97 14.79
C PHE A 111 -9.35 -20.39 14.17
N PRO A 112 -9.18 -19.05 14.14
CA PRO A 112 -8.11 -18.37 13.41
C PRO A 112 -6.77 -18.41 14.16
N LEU A 113 -6.28 -19.61 14.51
CA LEU A 113 -4.91 -19.80 14.97
C LEU A 113 -4.01 -19.92 13.74
N PHE A 114 -3.26 -18.87 13.47
CA PHE A 114 -2.27 -18.81 12.41
C PHE A 114 -0.87 -18.98 13.02
N PRO A 115 -0.36 -20.21 13.22
CA PRO A 115 1.03 -20.41 13.62
C PRO A 115 1.95 -20.20 12.41
N THR A 116 1.92 -19.01 11.81
CA THR A 116 2.87 -18.59 10.79
C THR A 116 4.04 -17.91 11.48
N LYS A 117 5.25 -18.33 11.14
CA LYS A 117 6.47 -17.62 11.55
C LYS A 117 6.96 -16.78 10.40
N ASP A 118 7.40 -15.57 10.70
CA ASP A 118 8.11 -14.73 9.76
C ASP A 118 9.59 -15.14 9.75
N GLY A 119 10.20 -15.11 8.57
CA GLY A 119 11.60 -15.40 8.39
C GLY A 119 12.15 -14.68 7.16
N ILE A 120 13.47 -14.73 7.00
CA ILE A 120 14.16 -14.07 5.90
C ILE A 120 14.76 -15.14 5.00
N ARG A 121 14.51 -15.04 3.69
CA ARG A 121 15.13 -15.89 2.67
C ARG A 121 16.10 -15.07 1.84
N CYS A 122 17.33 -15.52 1.75
CA CYS A 122 18.32 -14.93 0.88
C CYS A 122 18.14 -15.39 -0.57
N LYS A 123 18.09 -14.47 -1.55
CA LYS A 123 18.07 -14.85 -2.98
C LYS A 123 19.41 -15.34 -3.49
N ALA A 124 20.50 -14.75 -3.00
CA ALA A 124 21.86 -15.09 -3.45
C ALA A 124 22.33 -16.49 -3.02
N CYS A 125 22.12 -16.88 -1.75
CA CYS A 125 22.60 -18.18 -1.23
C CYS A 125 21.50 -19.17 -0.85
N GLY A 126 20.22 -18.76 -0.88
CA GLY A 126 19.10 -19.63 -0.53
C GLY A 126 18.93 -19.92 0.97
N ALA A 127 19.76 -19.35 1.84
CA ALA A 127 19.65 -19.50 3.29
C ALA A 127 18.32 -18.95 3.82
N ILE A 128 17.78 -19.60 4.84
CA ILE A 128 16.54 -19.22 5.52
C ILE A 128 16.88 -19.01 6.99
N SER A 129 16.66 -17.82 7.53
CA SER A 129 16.74 -17.57 8.97
C SER A 129 15.33 -17.54 9.57
N GLU A 130 15.13 -18.31 10.63
CA GLU A 130 13.97 -18.17 11.51
C GLU A 130 14.22 -17.00 12.47
N THR A 131 13.28 -16.05 12.53
CA THR A 131 13.20 -15.03 13.59
C THR A 131 12.16 -15.43 14.62
#